data_AF-B5X9M0-F1
#
_entry.id   AF-B5X9M0-F1
#
_cell.length_a   1.000
_cell.length_b   1.000
_cell.length_c   1.000
_cell.angle_alpha   90.00
_cell.angle_beta   90.00
_cell.angle_gamma   90.00
#
_symmetry.space_group_name_H-M   'P 1'
#
loop_
_entity.id
_entity.type
_entity.pdbx_description
1 polymer ?
#
loop_
_entity_poly.entity_id
_entity_poly.type
_entity_poly.pdbx_seq_one_letter_code
_entity_poly.pdbx_strand_id
1 'polypeptide(L)'
;MASSSICSETQSRVSSVLNRDVKQFGKKYMFDSNEETCWNSDQGDSQWVTLEFPQPVRVSELKVRFQGGFSGKTCRLEGSPKAGELAKITHFLPRRQQLTTKLSHSGGQHGAQAKNSV
;
A
#
# COMPACT_ATOMS: atom_id res chain seq x y z
N MET A 1 -21.16 -4.62 -1.25
CA MET A 1 -20.41 -3.81 -2.23
C MET A 1 -19.13 -3.33 -1.56
N ALA A 2 -17.94 -3.64 -2.09
CA ALA A 2 -16.71 -3.00 -1.64
C ALA A 2 -16.57 -1.67 -2.38
N SER A 3 -16.43 -0.56 -1.66
CA SER A 3 -16.19 0.76 -2.26
C SER A 3 -14.69 1.08 -2.20
N SER A 4 -14.16 1.72 -3.23
CA SER A 4 -12.80 2.26 -3.20
C SER A 4 -12.74 3.42 -2.21
N SER A 5 -11.75 3.43 -1.32
CA SER A 5 -11.45 4.59 -0.48
C SER A 5 -10.63 5.66 -1.23
N ILE A 6 -10.11 5.33 -2.41
CA ILE A 6 -9.34 6.26 -3.25
C ILE A 6 -10.33 7.08 -4.08
N CYS A 7 -10.19 8.40 -4.02
CA CYS A 7 -10.94 9.38 -4.80
C CYS A 7 -10.02 10.36 -5.53
N SER A 8 -10.59 11.26 -6.33
CA SER A 8 -9.84 12.29 -7.07
C SER A 8 -9.03 13.24 -6.18
N GLU A 9 -9.42 13.38 -4.91
CA GLU A 9 -8.73 14.22 -3.93
C GLU A 9 -7.64 13.46 -3.15
N THR A 10 -7.56 12.13 -3.31
CA THR A 10 -6.51 11.33 -2.67
C THR A 10 -5.17 11.67 -3.29
N GLN A 11 -4.27 12.23 -2.48
CA GLN A 11 -2.91 12.54 -2.94
C GLN A 11 -2.04 11.30 -2.84
N SER A 12 -1.26 11.03 -3.89
CA SER A 12 -0.32 9.92 -3.91
C SER A 12 1.11 10.40 -4.10
N ARG A 13 2.06 9.75 -3.42
CA ARG A 13 3.50 9.96 -3.60
C ARG A 13 4.18 8.61 -3.77
N VAL A 14 5.24 8.59 -4.56
CA VAL A 14 6.06 7.41 -4.81
C VAL A 14 7.52 7.77 -4.57
N SER A 15 8.32 6.80 -4.14
CA SER A 15 9.75 6.98 -3.85
C SER A 15 10.56 7.35 -5.08
N SER A 16 10.29 6.70 -6.22
CA SER A 16 11.01 6.88 -7.48
C SER A 16 10.12 6.47 -8.66
N VAL A 17 10.58 6.74 -9.88
CA VAL A 17 9.97 6.27 -11.12
C VAL A 17 11.09 5.81 -12.03
N LEU A 18 11.00 4.58 -12.56
CA LEU A 18 12.03 3.97 -13.39
C LEU A 18 12.52 4.93 -14.49
N ASN A 19 13.83 5.19 -14.52
CA ASN A 19 14.47 6.12 -15.47
C ASN A 19 13.90 7.55 -15.47
N ARG A 20 13.19 7.94 -14.41
CA ARG A 20 12.40 9.18 -14.31
C ARG A 20 11.32 9.32 -15.40
N ASP A 21 10.95 8.22 -16.06
CA ASP A 21 9.94 8.24 -17.13
C ASP A 21 8.53 8.20 -16.53
N VAL A 22 8.07 9.37 -16.08
CA VAL A 22 6.71 9.57 -15.55
C VAL A 22 5.64 9.31 -16.61
N LYS A 23 5.98 9.44 -17.90
CA LYS A 23 5.02 9.23 -18.99
C LYS A 23 4.69 7.76 -19.15
N GLN A 24 5.62 6.85 -18.90
CA GLN A 24 5.39 5.40 -19.06
C GLN A 24 5.20 4.66 -17.72
N PHE A 25 5.86 5.11 -16.65
CA PHE A 25 5.92 4.37 -15.38
C PHE A 25 5.43 5.18 -14.17
N GLY A 26 4.77 6.31 -14.40
CA GLY A 26 4.31 7.19 -13.33
C GLY A 26 3.19 6.63 -12.45
N LYS A 27 3.06 7.17 -11.25
CA LYS A 27 2.05 6.79 -10.23
C LYS A 27 0.59 6.78 -10.69
N LYS A 28 0.24 7.53 -11.75
CA LYS A 28 -1.12 7.54 -12.32
C LYS A 28 -1.57 6.14 -12.76
N TYR A 29 -0.62 5.30 -13.18
CA TYR A 29 -0.85 3.94 -13.65
C TYR A 29 -1.17 2.95 -12.51
N MET A 30 -1.18 3.40 -11.25
CA MET A 30 -1.74 2.60 -10.14
C MET A 30 -3.27 2.69 -10.06
N PHE A 31 -3.89 3.68 -10.71
CA PHE A 31 -5.29 4.03 -10.53
C PHE A 31 -6.09 4.10 -11.84
N ASP A 32 -5.48 3.81 -12.98
CA ASP A 32 -6.12 3.90 -14.30
C ASP A 32 -6.98 2.67 -14.66
N SER A 33 -7.03 1.67 -13.77
CA SER A 33 -7.75 0.40 -13.94
C SER A 33 -7.32 -0.40 -15.18
N ASN A 34 -6.14 -0.11 -15.73
CA ASN A 34 -5.59 -0.84 -16.86
C ASN A 34 -4.62 -1.92 -16.36
N GLU A 35 -4.88 -3.19 -16.71
CA GLU A 35 -4.06 -4.31 -16.27
C GLU A 35 -2.71 -4.43 -17.01
N GLU A 36 -2.47 -3.60 -18.02
CA GLU A 36 -1.24 -3.57 -18.82
C GLU A 36 -0.27 -2.45 -18.39
N THR A 37 -0.73 -1.51 -17.56
CA THR A 37 0.09 -0.40 -17.07
C THR A 37 0.39 -0.57 -15.57
N CYS A 38 1.51 0.00 -15.11
CA CYS A 38 1.82 0.09 -13.68
C CYS A 38 2.72 1.28 -13.37
N TRP A 39 2.77 1.63 -12.09
CA TRP A 39 3.92 2.34 -11.57
C TRP A 39 5.12 1.38 -11.47
N ASN A 40 6.28 1.83 -11.94
CA ASN A 40 7.53 1.09 -11.81
C ASN A 40 8.57 1.99 -11.14
N SER A 41 9.18 1.51 -10.06
CA SER A 41 10.24 2.22 -9.33
C SER A 41 11.60 2.01 -10.00
N ASP A 42 12.55 2.90 -9.72
CA ASP A 42 13.96 2.59 -9.96
C ASP A 42 14.43 1.44 -9.05
N GLN A 43 15.61 0.89 -9.38
CA GLN A 43 16.29 -0.07 -8.52
C GLN A 43 16.74 0.59 -7.21
N GLY A 44 16.75 -0.20 -6.14
CA GLY A 44 17.20 0.22 -4.81
C GLY A 44 16.31 -0.32 -3.71
N ASP A 45 16.81 -0.27 -2.48
CA ASP A 45 16.08 -0.76 -1.33
C ASP A 45 14.92 0.17 -0.95
N SER A 46 13.88 -0.42 -0.37
CA SER A 46 12.77 0.30 0.27
C SER A 46 12.00 1.29 -0.62
N GLN A 47 11.55 0.83 -1.80
CA GLN A 47 10.63 1.59 -2.63
C GLN A 47 9.22 1.63 -1.98
N TRP A 48 8.56 2.78 -2.03
CA TRP A 48 7.32 3.01 -1.29
C TRP A 48 6.30 3.82 -2.08
N VAL A 49 5.03 3.63 -1.69
CA VAL A 49 3.88 4.41 -2.14
C VAL A 49 3.16 4.93 -0.90
N THR A 50 2.86 6.22 -0.87
CA THR A 50 2.08 6.85 0.20
C THR A 50 0.80 7.40 -0.38
N LEU A 51 -0.31 7.17 0.33
CA LEU A 51 -1.63 7.74 0.02
C LEU A 51 -2.05 8.63 1.18
N GLU A 52 -2.42 9.87 0.86
CA GLU A 52 -3.03 10.82 1.79
C GLU A 52 -4.48 11.02 1.38
N PHE A 53 -5.39 10.65 2.28
CA PHE A 53 -6.82 10.79 2.06
C PHE A 53 -7.27 12.18 2.55
N PRO A 54 -8.23 12.83 1.86
CA PRO A 54 -8.72 14.17 2.26
C PRO A 54 -9.42 14.17 3.63
N GLN A 55 -9.82 12.99 4.11
CA GLN A 55 -10.44 12.77 5.41
C GLN A 55 -10.03 11.41 5.97
N PRO A 56 -10.19 11.17 7.29
CA PRO A 56 -10.01 9.85 7.86
C PRO A 56 -10.88 8.80 7.18
N VAL A 57 -10.28 7.70 6.75
CA VAL A 57 -10.96 6.57 6.10
C VAL A 57 -10.76 5.28 6.89
N ARG A 58 -11.78 4.43 6.88
CA ARG A 58 -11.68 3.06 7.41
C ARG A 58 -11.29 2.11 6.28
N VAL A 59 -10.00 1.85 6.14
CA VAL A 59 -9.50 0.86 5.18
C VAL A 59 -9.83 -0.53 5.69
N SER A 60 -10.64 -1.28 4.94
CA SER A 60 -11.00 -2.66 5.28
C SER A 60 -10.25 -3.68 4.43
N GLU A 61 -9.67 -3.27 3.30
CA GLU A 61 -8.99 -4.15 2.35
C GLU A 61 -7.95 -3.36 1.56
N LEU A 62 -6.76 -3.92 1.39
CA LEU A 62 -5.73 -3.40 0.50
C LEU A 62 -5.46 -4.42 -0.60
N LYS A 63 -5.68 -4.03 -1.85
CA LYS A 63 -5.37 -4.83 -3.03
C LYS A 63 -4.17 -4.23 -3.75
N VAL A 64 -3.07 -4.98 -3.79
CA VAL A 64 -1.88 -4.63 -4.57
C VAL A 64 -1.65 -5.72 -5.59
N ARG A 65 -1.47 -5.33 -6.86
CA ARG A 65 -1.14 -6.24 -7.95
C ARG A 65 0.24 -5.89 -8.48
N PHE A 66 1.08 -6.92 -8.63
CA PHE A 66 2.40 -6.81 -9.22
C PHE A 66 2.35 -7.36 -10.66
N GLN A 67 3.12 -6.76 -11.57
CA GLN A 67 3.20 -7.14 -12.99
C GLN A 67 4.58 -7.67 -13.36
N GLY A 68 4.66 -8.43 -14.45
CA GLY A 68 5.93 -8.80 -15.09
C GLY A 68 6.88 -9.65 -14.25
N GLY A 69 6.40 -10.28 -13.17
CA GLY A 69 7.22 -11.09 -12.26
C GLY A 69 8.11 -10.29 -11.30
N PHE A 70 8.08 -8.95 -11.37
CA PHE A 70 8.78 -8.07 -10.44
C PHE A 70 7.87 -7.80 -9.24
N SER A 71 8.31 -8.19 -8.05
CA SER A 71 7.62 -7.91 -6.80
C SER A 71 8.60 -7.67 -5.68
N GLY A 72 8.19 -6.85 -4.69
CA GLY A 72 8.94 -6.71 -3.46
C GLY A 72 9.05 -8.06 -2.76
N LYS A 73 10.21 -8.38 -2.18
CA LYS A 73 10.37 -9.61 -1.39
C LYS A 73 9.49 -9.59 -0.14
N THR A 74 9.41 -8.42 0.50
CA THR A 74 8.58 -8.15 1.66
C THR A 74 8.01 -6.75 1.55
N CYS A 75 6.72 -6.59 1.82
CA CYS A 75 6.04 -5.31 1.88
C CYS A 75 5.64 -5.00 3.33
N ARG A 76 5.78 -3.73 3.72
CA ARG A 76 5.32 -3.22 5.01
C ARG A 76 4.15 -2.27 4.76
N LEU A 77 3.07 -2.48 5.48
CA LEU A 77 1.93 -1.55 5.49
C LEU A 77 1.99 -0.73 6.76
N GLU A 78 1.94 0.58 6.58
CA GLU A 78 1.92 1.55 7.65
C GLU A 78 0.77 2.53 7.44
N GLY A 79 0.31 3.14 8.53
CA GLY A 79 -0.73 4.15 8.47
C GLY A 79 -0.77 4.98 9.72
N SER A 80 -1.39 6.15 9.62
CA SER A 80 -1.62 7.04 10.74
C SER A 80 -2.95 7.76 10.57
N PRO A 81 -3.76 7.93 11.63
CA PRO A 81 -5.00 8.71 11.57
C PRO A 81 -4.75 10.23 11.51
N LYS A 82 -3.51 10.69 11.73
CA LYS A 82 -3.10 12.10 11.63
C LYS A 82 -1.86 12.22 10.76
N ALA A 83 -1.63 13.40 10.18
CA ALA A 83 -0.42 13.73 9.42
C ALA A 83 0.83 13.76 10.33
N GLY A 84 1.25 12.60 10.81
CA GLY A 84 2.37 12.38 11.72
C GLY A 84 3.07 11.06 11.42
N GLU A 85 3.80 10.54 12.41
CA GLU A 85 4.57 9.30 12.22
C GLU A 85 3.66 8.12 11.84
N LEU A 86 4.08 7.39 10.81
CA LEU A 86 3.38 6.20 10.34
C LEU A 86 3.62 5.05 11.31
N ALA A 87 2.55 4.47 11.83
CA ALA A 87 2.64 3.28 12.66
C ALA A 87 2.59 2.03 11.78
N LYS A 88 3.43 1.04 12.10
CA LYS A 88 3.40 -0.27 11.44
C LYS A 88 2.06 -0.95 11.71
N ILE A 89 1.32 -1.26 10.65
CA ILE A 89 0.07 -2.03 10.73
C ILE A 89 0.37 -3.50 10.55
N THR A 90 1.06 -3.87 9.48
CA THR A 90 1.41 -5.26 9.19
C THR A 90 2.58 -5.36 8.19
N HIS A 91 3.06 -6.57 7.96
CA HIS A 91 3.94 -6.90 6.84
C HIS A 91 3.31 -8.05 6.05
N PHE A 92 3.56 -8.08 4.74
CA PHE A 92 3.04 -9.12 3.87
C PHE A 92 4.08 -9.48 2.80
N LEU A 93 4.04 -10.73 2.36
CA LEU A 93 4.81 -11.21 1.23
C LEU A 93 3.89 -11.19 0.01
N PRO A 94 4.28 -10.57 -1.10
CA PRO A 94 3.58 -10.69 -2.37
C PRO A 94 3.67 -12.13 -2.90
N ARG A 95 2.91 -13.08 -2.33
CA ARG A 95 2.77 -14.40 -2.94
C ARG A 95 2.02 -14.24 -4.26
N ARG A 96 2.36 -15.10 -5.22
CA ARG A 96 1.92 -15.10 -6.63
C ARG A 96 0.40 -15.05 -6.90
N GLN A 97 -0.48 -14.99 -5.92
CA GLN A 97 -1.90 -14.76 -6.14
C GLN A 97 -2.48 -13.88 -5.02
N GLN A 98 -3.18 -12.83 -5.48
CA GLN A 98 -4.00 -11.84 -4.79
C GLN A 98 -4.23 -12.10 -3.28
N LEU A 99 -3.61 -11.27 -2.42
CA LEU A 99 -3.88 -11.29 -0.98
C LEU A 99 -4.94 -10.24 -0.62
N THR A 100 -5.99 -10.69 0.06
CA THR A 100 -7.12 -9.89 0.54
C THR A 100 -6.96 -9.66 2.04
N THR A 101 -6.19 -8.67 2.48
CA THR A 101 -6.00 -8.43 3.91
C THR A 101 -7.20 -7.65 4.46
N LYS A 102 -8.12 -8.34 5.16
CA LYS A 102 -9.23 -7.69 5.87
C LYS A 102 -8.71 -6.95 7.10
N LEU A 103 -8.70 -5.63 7.06
CA LEU A 103 -8.35 -4.78 8.18
C LEU A 103 -9.62 -4.45 8.99
N SER A 104 -9.84 -5.15 10.11
CA SER A 104 -10.85 -4.74 11.10
C SER A 104 -10.16 -4.11 12.29
N HIS A 105 -10.27 -2.78 12.43
CA HIS A 105 -9.88 -2.11 13.67
C HIS A 105 -11.09 -2.12 14.61
N SER A 106 -11.06 -2.97 15.65
CA SER A 106 -11.96 -2.82 16.80
C SER A 106 -11.31 -1.84 17.78
N GLY A 107 -11.89 -0.65 17.90
CA GLY A 107 -11.53 0.26 18.98
C GLY A 107 -11.83 -0.40 20.33
N GLY A 108 -10.82 -0.51 21.18
CA GLY A 108 -10.94 -1.04 22.53
C GLY A 108 -9.59 -1.12 23.21
N GLN A 109 -9.44 -0.38 24.30
CA GLN A 109 -8.26 -0.36 25.16
C GLN A 109 -7.95 -1.75 25.76
N HIS A 110 -6.70 -1.91 26.20
CA HIS A 110 -6.11 -3.00 27.01
C HIS A 110 -5.28 -4.06 26.26
N GLY A 111 -4.08 -4.26 26.80
CA GLY A 111 -2.90 -4.78 26.12
C GLY A 111 -2.93 -6.26 25.75
N ALA A 112 -2.01 -6.62 24.86
CA ALA A 112 -1.69 -8.00 24.53
C ALA A 112 -0.16 -8.19 24.60
N GLN A 113 0.26 -9.01 25.56
CA GLN A 113 1.62 -9.55 25.64
C GLN A 113 1.66 -10.81 24.76
N ALA A 114 2.55 -10.85 23.76
CA ALA A 114 2.80 -12.07 23.00
C ALA A 114 4.09 -12.74 23.53
N LYS A 115 3.92 -13.88 24.20
CA LYS A 115 5.01 -14.80 24.53
C LYS A 115 5.31 -15.65 23.30
N ASN A 116 6.58 -15.75 22.93
CA ASN A 116 7.05 -16.72 21.95
C ASN A 116 7.46 -17.98 22.73
N SER A 117 6.81 -19.12 22.47
CA SER A 117 7.35 -20.41 22.92
C SER A 117 8.09 -21.04 21.75
N VAL A 118 9.30 -21.53 22.04
CA VAL A 118 10.02 -22.51 21.21
C VAL A 118 9.21 -23.80 21.18
#